data_AF-A0A0D3IGF4-F1
#
_entry.id   AF-A0A0D3IGF4-F1
#
_cell.length_a   1.000
_cell.length_b   1.000
_cell.length_c   1.000
_cell.angle_alpha   90.00
_cell.angle_beta   90.00
_cell.angle_gamma   90.00
#
_symmetry.space_group_name_H-M   'P 1'
#
loop_
_entity.id
_entity.type
_entity.pdbx_description
1 polymer ?
#
loop_
_entity_poly.entity_id
_entity_poly.type
_entity_poly.pdbx_seq_one_letter_code
_entity_poly.pdbx_strand_id
1 'polypeptide(L)'
;MRQDASVECGSDDHGPITALATGFIVLWPAGSLVLFTSLLAACYKPLQAKTPNALTRATAFLHREYETTWYWWEAVELARKLVLTGFVLLIPEERAFVRLVVATLICSCYAVALAVVRPYKRVEDNVLAVATSLVLLLLFLGTNWSTIFLGIQERYQGADPADVLGFRSLNVIVDSMIILVAVVLAFFLVGAIVAARRVAKIPTIRLVSTKQPPELSIVRGLTWHLFNSHIWSTGQDAVKVIKGELEQLLPNIKVFLDVDDLKDIGALEEYIQSSQVILFFLSQGYFRSKNCLREVRSSLEKDKPLVLVQEADPEKGGGTLQALRDECPEDLQPAIFDNDWPLTIWYRIDEFQLISLKIIAEAPPATASSAVLLCSPNFLDRTSLPLCVSGELESQSLAFSKPCTLWASPANAGSLALADEIAAAFAPDRETAGLTICATGVCNCGSTRRSRRRRKLLFSKIPASAPCFCAYP
;
A
#
# COMPACT_ATOMS: atom_id res chain seq x y z
N MET A 1 36.51 1.37 -17.58
CA MET A 1 37.82 1.74 -16.99
C MET A 1 38.73 2.13 -18.14
N ARG A 2 39.21 3.38 -18.18
CA ARG A 2 40.26 3.80 -19.12
C ARG A 2 41.55 3.13 -18.65
N GLN A 3 42.28 2.48 -19.55
CA GLN A 3 43.60 1.92 -19.27
C GLN A 3 44.52 3.07 -18.87
N ASP A 4 44.86 3.18 -17.58
CA ASP A 4 45.98 4.00 -17.15
C ASP A 4 47.23 3.18 -17.46
N ALA A 5 47.77 3.38 -18.67
CA ALA A 5 48.92 2.64 -19.18
C ALA A 5 50.27 3.12 -18.59
N SER A 6 50.23 3.85 -17.47
CA SER A 6 51.42 4.44 -16.83
C SER A 6 52.18 3.47 -15.91
N VAL A 7 51.57 2.36 -15.49
CA VAL A 7 52.18 1.38 -14.58
C VAL A 7 52.26 0.01 -15.25
N GLU A 8 53.47 -0.52 -15.39
CA GLU A 8 53.70 -1.86 -15.94
C GLU A 8 53.33 -2.95 -14.94
N CYS A 9 52.61 -3.97 -15.40
CA CYS A 9 52.22 -5.13 -14.59
C CYS A 9 53.46 -5.89 -14.10
N GLY A 10 53.57 -6.11 -12.79
CA GLY A 10 54.70 -6.81 -12.17
C GLY A 10 55.90 -5.94 -11.79
N SER A 11 55.81 -4.62 -11.98
CA SER A 11 56.77 -3.65 -11.44
C SER A 11 56.62 -3.46 -9.92
N ASP A 12 57.63 -2.88 -9.27
CA ASP A 12 57.58 -2.53 -7.84
C ASP A 12 56.43 -1.55 -7.52
N ASP A 13 56.06 -0.69 -8.48
CA ASP A 13 54.94 0.25 -8.36
C ASP A 13 53.56 -0.43 -8.51
N HIS A 14 53.49 -1.60 -9.15
CA HIS A 14 52.27 -2.39 -9.31
C HIS A 14 51.88 -3.14 -8.02
N GLY A 15 52.86 -3.54 -7.21
CA GLY A 15 52.67 -4.23 -5.93
C GLY A 15 51.73 -3.52 -4.94
N PRO A 16 51.98 -2.25 -4.56
CA PRO A 16 51.12 -1.53 -3.63
C PRO A 16 49.72 -1.27 -4.18
N ILE A 17 49.58 -1.03 -5.50
CA ILE A 17 48.26 -0.85 -6.14
C ILE A 17 47.44 -2.14 -6.07
N THR A 18 48.08 -3.28 -6.34
CA THR A 18 47.44 -4.61 -6.26
C THR A 18 47.00 -4.93 -4.82
N ALA A 19 47.84 -4.61 -3.84
CA ALA A 19 47.51 -4.80 -2.42
C ALA A 19 46.33 -3.91 -1.99
N LEU A 20 46.33 -2.64 -2.41
CA LEU A 20 45.22 -1.72 -2.15
C LEU A 20 43.91 -2.18 -2.79
N ALA A 21 43.96 -2.59 -4.06
CA ALA A 21 42.80 -3.11 -4.79
C ALA A 21 42.25 -4.38 -4.13
N THR A 22 43.12 -5.31 -3.76
CA THR A 22 42.75 -6.53 -3.02
C THR A 22 42.09 -6.17 -1.68
N GLY A 23 42.64 -5.18 -0.97
CA GLY A 23 42.05 -4.65 0.25
C GLY A 23 40.62 -4.16 0.05
N PHE A 24 40.35 -3.34 -0.98
CA PHE A 24 39.00 -2.86 -1.27
C PHE A 24 38.03 -3.96 -1.73
N ILE A 25 38.52 -4.93 -2.52
CA ILE A 25 37.73 -6.09 -2.98
C ILE A 25 37.29 -6.97 -1.81
N VAL A 26 38.08 -7.08 -0.74
CA VAL A 26 37.70 -7.83 0.47
C VAL A 26 36.88 -6.97 1.43
N LEU A 27 37.29 -5.72 1.64
CA LEU A 27 36.67 -4.79 2.58
C LEU A 27 35.22 -4.49 2.21
N TRP A 28 34.90 -4.33 0.92
CA TRP A 28 33.55 -3.98 0.51
C TRP A 28 32.51 -5.10 0.76
N PRO A 29 32.69 -6.35 0.27
CA PRO A 29 31.76 -7.45 0.55
C PRO A 29 31.69 -7.81 2.04
N ALA A 30 32.84 -7.91 2.72
CA ALA A 30 32.86 -8.27 4.13
C ALA A 30 32.32 -7.15 5.02
N GLY A 31 32.76 -5.92 4.76
CA GLY A 31 32.36 -4.74 5.53
C GLY A 31 30.88 -4.42 5.40
N SER A 32 30.29 -4.52 4.20
CA SER A 32 28.85 -4.29 4.01
C SER A 32 28.00 -5.34 4.73
N LEU A 33 28.38 -6.63 4.68
CA LEU A 33 27.69 -7.69 5.41
C LEU A 33 27.77 -7.51 6.92
N VAL A 34 28.98 -7.24 7.44
CA VAL A 34 29.19 -6.99 8.88
C VAL A 34 28.41 -5.75 9.32
N LEU A 35 28.42 -4.67 8.53
CA LEU A 35 27.65 -3.47 8.83
C LEU A 35 26.15 -3.75 8.89
N PHE A 36 25.58 -4.41 7.88
CA PHE A 36 24.14 -4.67 7.83
C PHE A 36 23.70 -5.61 8.96
N THR A 37 24.44 -6.70 9.17
CA THR A 37 24.16 -7.65 10.25
C THR A 37 24.30 -7.03 11.64
N SER A 38 25.33 -6.20 11.87
CA SER A 38 25.53 -5.51 13.16
C SER A 38 24.44 -4.47 13.44
N LEU A 39 24.03 -3.68 12.45
CA LEU A 39 22.91 -2.75 12.56
C LEU A 39 21.60 -3.47 12.87
N LEU A 40 21.33 -4.59 12.17
CA LEU A 40 20.13 -5.40 12.40
C LEU A 40 20.15 -6.03 13.81
N ALA A 41 21.30 -6.51 14.28
CA ALA A 41 21.46 -7.03 15.64
C ALA A 41 21.23 -5.94 16.71
N ALA A 42 21.72 -4.72 16.49
CA ALA A 42 21.47 -3.59 17.39
C ALA A 42 19.99 -3.18 17.43
N CYS A 43 19.29 -3.31 16.29
CA CYS A 43 17.87 -3.01 16.18
C CYS A 43 16.95 -4.14 16.69
N TYR A 44 17.45 -5.35 16.95
CA TYR A 44 16.63 -6.50 17.37
C TYR A 44 15.78 -6.22 18.61
N LYS A 45 16.38 -5.72 19.70
CA LYS A 45 15.66 -5.45 20.95
C LYS A 45 14.60 -4.34 20.77
N PRO A 46 14.91 -3.18 20.17
CA PRO A 46 13.89 -2.16 19.87
C PRO A 46 12.77 -2.64 18.94
N LEU A 47 13.09 -3.47 17.93
CA LEU A 47 12.09 -4.02 17.00
C LEU A 47 11.13 -4.98 17.70
N GLN A 48 11.64 -5.87 18.55
CA GLN A 48 10.81 -6.76 19.37
C GLN A 48 9.97 -5.98 20.40
N ALA A 49 10.53 -4.90 20.94
CA ALA A 49 9.82 -4.01 21.85
C ALA A 49 8.82 -3.07 21.16
N LYS A 50 8.81 -2.99 19.81
CA LYS A 50 8.06 -2.02 19.00
C LYS A 50 8.27 -0.56 19.42
N THR A 51 9.45 -0.23 19.95
CA THR A 51 9.80 1.13 20.37
C THR A 51 10.71 1.79 19.33
N PRO A 52 10.24 2.82 18.60
CA PRO A 52 11.03 3.44 17.55
C PRO A 52 12.11 4.37 18.14
N ASN A 53 13.36 3.91 18.15
CA ASN A 53 14.54 4.73 18.41
C ASN A 53 15.04 5.41 17.12
N ALA A 54 15.85 6.47 17.25
CA ALA A 54 16.44 7.18 16.11
C ALA A 54 17.21 6.25 15.15
N LEU A 55 17.96 5.27 15.71
CA LEU A 55 18.66 4.26 14.93
C LEU A 55 17.70 3.37 14.12
N THR A 56 16.66 2.82 14.75
CA THR A 56 15.64 1.99 14.08
C THR A 56 14.90 2.72 12.96
N ARG A 57 14.71 4.05 13.11
CA ARG A 57 14.13 4.89 12.05
C ARG A 57 15.13 5.10 10.90
N ALA A 58 16.40 5.36 11.20
CA ALA A 58 17.44 5.52 10.19
C ALA A 58 17.70 4.23 9.40
N THR A 59 17.64 3.07 10.07
CA THR A 59 17.83 1.76 9.44
C THR A 59 16.51 1.15 8.94
N ALA A 60 15.44 1.93 8.79
CA ALA A 60 14.14 1.42 8.37
C ALA A 60 14.22 0.67 7.03
N PHE A 61 15.10 1.09 6.11
CA PHE A 61 15.30 0.42 4.83
C PHE A 61 15.75 -1.05 4.96
N LEU A 62 16.34 -1.47 6.08
CA LEU A 62 16.82 -2.84 6.27
C LEU A 62 15.75 -3.81 6.75
N HIS A 63 14.74 -3.33 7.49
CA HIS A 63 13.81 -4.22 8.22
C HIS A 63 12.33 -3.92 7.94
N ARG A 64 11.98 -2.72 7.48
CA ARG A 64 10.59 -2.25 7.43
C ARG A 64 9.69 -3.09 6.52
N GLU A 65 10.24 -3.56 5.41
CA GLU A 65 9.53 -4.32 4.38
C GLU A 65 9.35 -5.80 4.75
N TYR A 66 10.14 -6.29 5.70
CA TYR A 66 10.16 -7.68 6.14
C TYR A 66 9.31 -7.90 7.39
N GLU A 67 8.82 -9.12 7.56
CA GLU A 67 8.15 -9.53 8.79
C GLU A 67 9.12 -9.47 9.99
N THR A 68 8.57 -9.24 11.19
CA THR A 68 9.39 -9.12 12.42
C THR A 68 10.17 -10.39 12.77
N THR A 69 9.70 -11.56 12.33
CA THR A 69 10.38 -12.86 12.42
C THR A 69 11.59 -12.96 11.48
N TRP A 70 11.50 -12.34 10.32
CA TRP A 70 12.49 -12.38 9.23
C TRP A 70 13.18 -11.04 8.99
N TYR A 71 13.27 -10.19 10.01
CA TYR A 71 13.86 -8.84 9.91
C TYR A 71 15.31 -8.83 9.38
N TRP A 72 16.03 -9.95 9.49
CA TRP A 72 17.40 -10.14 9.05
C TRP A 72 17.51 -10.55 7.56
N TRP A 73 16.40 -10.69 6.84
CA TRP A 73 16.38 -11.17 5.46
C TRP A 73 17.16 -10.27 4.49
N GLU A 74 17.21 -8.96 4.73
CA GLU A 74 18.01 -8.05 3.90
C GLU A 74 19.51 -8.42 3.91
N ALA A 75 20.02 -8.95 5.03
CA ALA A 75 21.40 -9.43 5.09
C ALA A 75 21.61 -10.69 4.24
N VAL A 76 20.60 -11.57 4.15
CA VAL A 76 20.63 -12.76 3.28
C VAL A 76 20.61 -12.35 1.82
N GLU A 77 19.75 -11.40 1.48
CA GLU A 77 19.63 -10.86 0.13
C GLU A 77 20.94 -10.17 -0.30
N LEU A 78 21.56 -9.41 0.60
CA LEU A 78 22.89 -8.84 0.37
C LEU A 78 23.96 -9.94 0.20
N ALA A 79 23.96 -10.96 1.06
CA ALA A 79 24.92 -12.06 0.97
C ALA A 79 24.81 -12.78 -0.39
N ARG A 80 23.58 -13.07 -0.83
CA ARG A 80 23.32 -13.66 -2.15
C ARG A 80 23.86 -12.78 -3.28
N LYS A 81 23.59 -11.47 -3.25
CA LYS A 81 24.08 -10.52 -4.26
C LYS A 81 25.61 -10.57 -4.32
N LEU A 82 26.29 -10.49 -3.18
CA LEU A 82 27.76 -10.53 -3.10
C LEU A 82 28.34 -11.85 -3.58
N VAL A 83 27.69 -12.98 -3.30
CA VAL A 83 28.13 -14.28 -3.79
C VAL A 83 28.05 -14.35 -5.31
N LEU A 84 26.92 -13.93 -5.89
CA LEU A 84 26.70 -14.02 -7.33
C LEU A 84 27.52 -13.01 -8.15
N THR A 85 27.80 -11.82 -7.62
CA THR A 85 28.55 -10.77 -8.33
C THR A 85 30.04 -10.72 -8.00
N GLY A 86 30.45 -11.31 -6.88
CA GLY A 86 31.83 -11.26 -6.37
C GLY A 86 32.43 -12.65 -6.19
N PHE A 87 31.99 -13.39 -5.17
CA PHE A 87 32.67 -14.63 -4.75
C PHE A 87 32.71 -15.70 -5.85
N VAL A 88 31.66 -15.83 -6.66
CA VAL A 88 31.63 -16.75 -7.80
C VAL A 88 32.72 -16.41 -8.83
N LEU A 89 33.12 -15.14 -8.98
CA LEU A 89 34.20 -14.73 -9.88
C LEU A 89 35.60 -15.13 -9.41
N LEU A 90 35.77 -15.54 -8.15
CA LEU A 90 37.04 -16.09 -7.65
C LEU A 90 37.36 -17.46 -8.27
N ILE A 91 36.36 -18.13 -8.85
CA ILE A 91 36.58 -19.35 -9.63
C ILE A 91 37.29 -18.95 -10.93
N PRO A 92 38.50 -19.51 -11.21
CA PRO A 92 39.27 -19.17 -12.39
C PRO A 92 38.48 -19.33 -13.69
N GLU A 93 38.80 -18.51 -14.70
CA GLU A 93 38.12 -18.54 -16.01
C GLU A 93 38.29 -19.89 -16.72
N GLU A 94 39.40 -20.59 -16.47
CA GLU A 94 39.62 -21.97 -16.94
C GLU A 94 38.51 -22.93 -16.51
N ARG A 95 37.85 -22.64 -15.37
CA ARG A 95 36.73 -23.39 -14.81
C ARG A 95 35.43 -22.60 -14.90
N ALA A 96 35.25 -21.80 -15.95
CA ALA A 96 34.04 -20.99 -16.17
C ALA A 96 32.73 -21.80 -16.13
N PHE A 97 32.74 -23.08 -16.52
CA PHE A 97 31.56 -23.93 -16.40
C PHE A 97 31.18 -24.21 -14.92
N VAL A 98 32.16 -24.54 -14.08
CA VAL A 98 31.94 -24.75 -12.63
C VAL A 98 31.39 -23.48 -11.98
N ARG A 99 31.89 -22.32 -12.42
CA ARG A 99 31.40 -21.01 -11.99
C ARG A 99 29.89 -20.84 -12.23
N LEU A 100 29.41 -21.22 -13.42
CA LEU A 100 27.98 -21.17 -13.76
C LEU A 100 27.15 -22.17 -12.97
N VAL A 101 27.64 -23.39 -12.77
CA VAL A 101 26.96 -24.43 -11.98
C VAL A 101 26.77 -23.99 -10.53
N VAL A 102 27.81 -23.46 -9.90
CA VAL A 102 27.76 -22.95 -8.52
C VAL A 102 26.76 -21.79 -8.41
N ALA A 103 26.80 -20.82 -9.34
CA ALA A 103 25.85 -19.72 -9.36
C ALA A 103 24.39 -20.19 -9.51
N THR A 104 24.16 -21.20 -10.35
CA THR A 104 22.83 -21.79 -10.59
C THR A 104 22.30 -22.49 -9.34
N LEU A 105 23.16 -23.23 -8.62
CA LEU A 105 22.81 -23.89 -7.37
C LEU A 105 22.41 -22.88 -6.29
N ILE A 106 23.16 -21.78 -6.16
CA ILE A 106 22.85 -20.73 -5.19
C ILE A 106 21.53 -20.05 -5.53
N CYS A 107 21.31 -19.72 -6.81
CA CYS A 107 20.05 -19.15 -7.29
C CYS A 107 18.86 -20.08 -7.05
N SER A 108 19.01 -21.39 -7.28
CA SER A 108 17.92 -22.35 -7.08
C SER A 108 17.60 -22.53 -5.60
N CYS A 109 18.61 -22.72 -4.74
CA CYS A 109 18.43 -22.80 -3.29
C CYS A 109 17.76 -21.53 -2.73
N TYR A 110 18.18 -20.35 -3.18
CA TYR A 110 17.57 -19.10 -2.75
C TYR A 110 16.12 -18.95 -3.23
N ALA A 111 15.82 -19.27 -4.49
CA ALA A 111 14.46 -19.19 -5.02
C ALA A 111 13.50 -20.10 -4.23
N VAL A 112 13.95 -21.31 -3.86
CA VAL A 112 13.18 -22.22 -3.00
C VAL A 112 13.01 -21.65 -1.59
N ALA A 113 14.09 -21.17 -0.97
CA ALA A 113 14.03 -20.56 0.36
C ALA A 113 13.06 -19.38 0.39
N LEU A 114 13.11 -18.50 -0.62
CA LEU A 114 12.22 -17.36 -0.74
C LEU A 114 10.75 -17.76 -0.94
N ALA A 115 10.49 -18.79 -1.76
CA ALA A 115 9.14 -19.28 -2.02
C ALA A 115 8.50 -19.93 -0.78
N VAL A 116 9.29 -20.56 0.08
CA VAL A 116 8.85 -21.20 1.33
C VAL A 116 8.72 -20.20 2.47
N VAL A 117 9.73 -19.34 2.67
CA VAL A 117 9.81 -18.45 3.83
C VAL A 117 8.87 -17.24 3.69
N ARG A 118 8.73 -16.68 2.48
CA ARG A 118 7.91 -15.50 2.19
C ARG A 118 8.12 -14.35 3.20
N PRO A 119 9.35 -13.81 3.28
CA PRO A 119 9.78 -12.91 4.36
C PRO A 119 9.15 -11.51 4.29
N TYR A 120 8.57 -11.10 3.16
CA TYR A 120 8.00 -9.76 3.00
C TYR A 120 6.64 -9.66 3.68
N LYS A 121 6.35 -8.52 4.33
CA LYS A 121 5.02 -8.27 4.93
C LYS A 121 3.90 -8.28 3.89
N ARG A 122 4.22 -7.91 2.64
CA ARG A 122 3.25 -7.79 1.55
C ARG A 122 3.35 -8.99 0.62
N VAL A 123 2.19 -9.54 0.28
CA VAL A 123 2.11 -10.68 -0.64
C VAL A 123 2.60 -10.29 -2.03
N GLU A 124 2.32 -9.06 -2.47
CA GLU A 124 2.75 -8.53 -3.78
C GLU A 124 4.27 -8.51 -3.89
N ASP A 125 4.97 -8.00 -2.87
CA ASP A 125 6.44 -7.94 -2.83
C ASP A 125 7.05 -9.33 -2.80
N ASN A 126 6.46 -10.27 -2.04
CA ASN A 126 6.87 -11.69 -2.06
C ASN A 126 6.75 -12.30 -3.47
N VAL A 127 5.61 -12.08 -4.15
CA VAL A 127 5.38 -12.61 -5.51
C VAL A 127 6.38 -12.03 -6.49
N LEU A 128 6.67 -10.73 -6.41
CA LEU A 128 7.64 -10.06 -7.27
C LEU A 128 9.08 -10.58 -7.00
N ALA A 129 9.44 -10.76 -5.74
CA ALA A 129 10.75 -11.29 -5.36
C ALA A 129 10.95 -12.74 -5.85
N VAL A 130 9.91 -13.58 -5.76
CA VAL A 130 9.93 -14.93 -6.33
C VAL A 130 10.05 -14.87 -7.85
N ALA A 131 9.26 -14.03 -8.52
CA ALA A 131 9.29 -13.87 -9.97
C ALA A 131 10.68 -13.48 -10.50
N THR A 132 11.29 -12.46 -9.89
CA THR A 132 12.63 -12.00 -10.25
C THR A 132 13.71 -13.05 -9.99
N SER A 133 13.61 -13.79 -8.87
CA SER A 133 14.51 -14.91 -8.57
C SER A 133 14.38 -16.06 -9.58
N LEU A 134 13.17 -16.34 -10.04
CA LEU A 134 12.89 -17.38 -11.04
C LEU A 134 13.42 -16.97 -12.42
N VAL A 135 13.25 -15.70 -12.81
CA VAL A 135 13.85 -15.14 -14.03
C VAL A 135 15.37 -15.24 -13.99
N LEU A 136 16.00 -14.87 -12.86
CA LEU A 136 17.45 -14.98 -12.69
C LEU A 136 17.93 -16.43 -12.82
N LEU A 137 17.20 -17.39 -12.25
CA LEU A 137 17.50 -18.82 -12.39
C LEU A 137 17.43 -19.27 -13.85
N LEU A 138 16.40 -18.85 -14.60
CA LEU A 138 16.26 -19.18 -16.02
C LEU A 138 17.40 -18.59 -16.87
N LEU A 139 17.86 -17.37 -16.56
CA LEU A 139 19.00 -16.75 -17.23
C LEU A 139 20.30 -17.55 -16.98
N PHE A 140 20.52 -18.00 -15.74
CA PHE A 140 21.67 -18.86 -15.44
C PHE A 140 21.56 -20.20 -16.16
N LEU A 141 20.40 -20.85 -16.19
CA LEU A 141 20.20 -22.10 -16.92
C LEU A 141 20.44 -21.94 -18.42
N GLY A 142 19.93 -20.87 -19.03
CA GLY A 142 20.20 -20.54 -20.44
C GLY A 142 21.69 -20.35 -20.71
N THR A 143 22.39 -19.63 -19.82
CA THR A 143 23.84 -19.42 -19.94
C THR A 143 24.63 -20.72 -19.81
N ASN A 144 24.23 -21.61 -18.88
CA ASN A 144 24.82 -22.96 -18.79
C ASN A 144 24.66 -23.73 -20.09
N TRP A 145 23.44 -23.75 -20.66
CA TRP A 145 23.15 -24.50 -21.87
C TRP A 145 23.94 -23.97 -23.08
N SER A 146 24.00 -22.64 -23.26
CA SER A 146 24.81 -22.01 -24.31
C SER A 146 26.30 -22.30 -24.12
N THR A 147 26.80 -22.31 -22.90
CA THR A 147 28.22 -22.61 -22.60
C THR A 147 28.56 -24.07 -22.89
N ILE A 148 27.66 -25.02 -22.56
CA ILE A 148 27.84 -26.44 -22.90
C ILE A 148 27.83 -26.62 -24.41
N PHE A 149 26.88 -25.99 -25.12
CA PHE A 149 26.78 -26.08 -26.58
C PHE A 149 28.07 -25.61 -27.27
N LEU A 150 28.57 -24.43 -26.90
CA LEU A 150 29.84 -23.90 -27.42
C LEU A 150 31.02 -24.82 -27.06
N GLY A 151 31.04 -25.34 -25.84
CA GLY A 151 32.07 -26.24 -25.37
C GLY A 151 32.12 -27.58 -26.12
N ILE A 152 30.98 -28.11 -26.56
CA ILE A 152 30.92 -29.31 -27.41
C ILE A 152 31.41 -28.98 -28.81
N GLN A 153 30.91 -27.89 -29.41
CA GLN A 153 31.26 -27.47 -30.76
C GLN A 153 32.77 -27.20 -30.91
N GLU A 154 33.40 -26.60 -29.90
CA GLU A 154 34.83 -26.28 -29.94
C GLU A 154 35.72 -27.50 -29.65
N ARG A 155 35.35 -28.37 -28.70
CA ARG A 155 36.20 -29.48 -28.25
C ARG A 155 35.99 -30.79 -29.02
N TYR A 156 34.82 -31.00 -29.61
CA TYR A 156 34.46 -32.25 -30.28
C TYR A 156 33.99 -31.99 -31.72
N GLN A 157 34.95 -31.82 -32.63
CA GLN A 157 34.68 -31.51 -34.04
C GLN A 157 33.96 -32.63 -34.83
N GLY A 158 33.78 -33.83 -34.24
CA GLY A 158 33.11 -34.98 -34.86
C GLY A 158 31.76 -35.36 -34.25
N ALA A 159 31.30 -34.67 -33.22
CA ALA A 159 29.99 -34.90 -32.60
C ALA A 159 29.10 -33.67 -32.85
N ASP A 160 27.93 -33.87 -33.46
CA ASP A 160 26.96 -32.79 -33.62
C ASP A 160 26.37 -32.45 -32.24
N PRO A 161 26.48 -31.20 -31.74
CA PRO A 161 25.81 -30.78 -30.51
C PRO A 161 24.31 -31.08 -30.49
N ALA A 162 23.67 -31.19 -31.67
CA ALA A 162 22.28 -31.58 -31.81
C ALA A 162 21.98 -32.99 -31.27
N ASP A 163 22.92 -33.94 -31.38
CA ASP A 163 22.72 -35.31 -30.93
C ASP A 163 22.78 -35.44 -29.39
N VAL A 164 23.51 -34.53 -28.74
CA VAL A 164 23.69 -34.54 -27.28
C VAL A 164 22.66 -33.67 -26.57
N LEU A 165 22.43 -32.46 -27.07
CA LEU A 165 21.57 -31.47 -26.42
C LEU A 165 20.19 -31.33 -27.07
N GLY A 166 19.99 -31.86 -28.28
CA GLY A 166 18.74 -31.71 -29.04
C GLY A 166 18.59 -30.36 -29.76
N PHE A 167 19.58 -29.47 -29.67
CA PHE A 167 19.52 -28.14 -30.28
C PHE A 167 20.42 -28.05 -31.51
N ARG A 168 19.87 -27.54 -32.61
CA ARG A 168 20.58 -27.43 -33.89
C ARG A 168 21.54 -26.24 -33.98
N SER A 169 21.32 -25.21 -33.16
CA SER A 169 22.17 -24.02 -33.15
C SER A 169 22.06 -23.27 -31.82
N LEU A 170 23.08 -22.46 -31.53
CA LEU A 170 23.10 -21.58 -30.36
C LEU A 170 21.93 -20.57 -30.39
N ASN A 171 21.57 -20.06 -31.56
CA ASN A 171 20.46 -19.11 -31.69
C ASN A 171 19.15 -19.74 -31.22
N VAL A 172 18.90 -21.02 -31.54
CA VAL A 172 17.68 -21.71 -31.07
C VAL A 172 17.65 -21.81 -29.54
N ILE A 173 18.80 -22.07 -28.90
CA ILE A 173 18.89 -22.08 -27.43
C ILE A 173 18.56 -20.70 -26.87
N VAL A 174 19.24 -19.66 -27.37
CA VAL A 174 19.05 -18.28 -26.88
C VAL A 174 17.61 -17.80 -27.11
N ASP A 175 17.07 -17.99 -28.31
CA ASP A 175 15.70 -17.61 -28.65
C ASP A 175 14.68 -18.35 -27.79
N SER A 176 14.86 -19.66 -27.57
CA SER A 176 13.97 -20.44 -26.71
C SER A 176 13.98 -19.97 -25.26
N MET A 177 15.15 -19.56 -24.74
CA MET A 177 15.27 -19.03 -23.38
C MET A 177 14.67 -17.63 -23.25
N ILE A 178 14.86 -16.76 -24.24
CA ILE A 178 14.24 -15.43 -24.28
C ILE A 178 12.71 -15.58 -24.30
N ILE A 179 12.17 -16.48 -25.13
CA ILE A 179 10.75 -16.77 -25.19
C ILE A 179 10.25 -17.29 -23.85
N LEU A 180 10.96 -18.24 -23.23
CA LEU A 180 10.59 -18.78 -21.93
C LEU A 180 10.54 -17.70 -20.84
N VAL A 181 11.55 -16.83 -20.76
CA VAL A 181 11.58 -15.70 -19.82
C VAL A 181 10.42 -14.74 -20.10
N ALA A 182 10.15 -14.42 -21.36
CA ALA A 182 9.04 -13.55 -21.74
C ALA A 182 7.67 -14.15 -21.35
N VAL A 183 7.47 -15.46 -21.54
CA VAL A 183 6.25 -16.17 -21.14
C VAL A 183 6.09 -16.16 -19.62
N VAL A 184 7.16 -16.42 -18.86
CA VAL A 184 7.13 -16.39 -17.40
C VAL A 184 6.81 -14.98 -16.89
N LEU A 185 7.44 -13.94 -17.44
CA LEU A 185 7.14 -12.55 -17.11
C LEU A 185 5.69 -12.17 -17.46
N ALA A 186 5.19 -12.61 -18.62
CA ALA A 186 3.80 -12.39 -19.01
C ALA A 186 2.82 -13.07 -18.04
N PHE A 187 3.12 -14.29 -17.60
CA PHE A 187 2.31 -14.99 -16.59
C PHE A 187 2.28 -14.23 -15.26
N PHE A 188 3.43 -13.74 -14.78
CA PHE A 188 3.49 -12.92 -13.58
C PHE A 188 2.74 -11.59 -13.74
N LEU A 189 2.81 -10.95 -14.91
CA LEU A 189 2.10 -9.71 -15.21
C LEU A 189 0.58 -9.93 -15.24
N VAL A 190 0.11 -11.00 -15.89
CA VAL A 190 -1.31 -11.39 -15.87
C VAL A 190 -1.75 -11.72 -14.44
N GLY A 191 -0.94 -12.48 -13.69
CA GLY A 191 -1.20 -12.78 -12.29
C GLY A 191 -1.31 -11.53 -11.42
N ALA A 192 -0.40 -10.56 -11.60
CA ALA A 192 -0.43 -9.28 -10.92
C ALA A 192 -1.66 -8.45 -11.28
N ILE A 193 -2.05 -8.40 -12.57
CA ILE A 193 -3.27 -7.72 -13.01
C ILE A 193 -4.52 -8.37 -12.41
N VAL A 194 -4.59 -9.71 -12.40
CA VAL A 194 -5.71 -10.46 -11.81
C VAL A 194 -5.76 -10.24 -10.30
N ALA A 195 -4.63 -10.28 -9.61
CA ALA A 195 -4.53 -9.99 -8.19
C ALA A 195 -4.99 -8.56 -7.90
N ALA A 196 -4.44 -7.56 -8.59
CA ALA A 196 -4.82 -6.16 -8.44
C ALA A 196 -6.33 -5.95 -8.68
N ARG A 197 -6.90 -6.59 -9.71
CA ARG A 197 -8.35 -6.54 -9.98
C ARG A 197 -9.19 -7.23 -8.90
N ARG A 198 -8.71 -8.33 -8.32
CA ARG A 198 -9.39 -8.99 -7.19
C ARG A 198 -9.35 -8.13 -5.95
N VAL A 199 -8.20 -7.55 -5.61
CA VAL A 199 -8.09 -6.66 -4.44
C VAL A 199 -8.90 -5.38 -4.66
N ALA A 200 -8.96 -4.82 -5.87
CA ALA A 200 -9.79 -3.65 -6.18
C ALA A 200 -11.30 -3.91 -6.00
N LYS A 201 -11.75 -5.17 -6.06
CA LYS A 201 -13.15 -5.53 -5.78
C LYS A 201 -13.46 -5.64 -4.29
N ILE A 202 -12.45 -5.79 -3.44
CA ILE A 202 -12.65 -5.84 -1.99
C ILE A 202 -12.56 -4.39 -1.49
N PRO A 203 -13.65 -3.80 -0.99
CA PRO A 203 -13.59 -2.47 -0.40
C PRO A 203 -12.62 -2.56 0.78
N THR A 204 -11.46 -1.93 0.64
CA THR A 204 -10.44 -1.87 1.68
C THR A 204 -10.09 -0.41 1.87
N ILE A 205 -10.00 0.01 3.13
CA ILE A 205 -9.55 1.34 3.50
C ILE A 205 -8.06 1.44 3.17
N ARG A 206 -7.68 2.47 2.44
CA ARG A 206 -6.31 2.76 2.02
C ARG A 206 -5.96 4.20 2.35
N LEU A 207 -4.69 4.45 2.62
CA LEU A 207 -4.17 5.80 2.81
C LEU A 207 -4.14 6.52 1.45
N VAL A 208 -4.65 7.76 1.37
CA VAL A 208 -4.64 8.56 0.14
C VAL A 208 -3.22 8.78 -0.39
N SER A 209 -2.23 8.97 0.50
CA SER A 209 -0.85 9.27 0.09
C SER A 209 -0.13 8.08 -0.56
N THR A 210 -0.35 6.87 -0.06
CA THR A 210 0.40 5.67 -0.50
C THR A 210 -0.46 4.67 -1.27
N LYS A 211 -1.79 4.84 -1.26
CA LYS A 211 -2.80 3.88 -1.76
C LYS A 211 -2.66 2.47 -1.16
N GLN A 212 -2.00 2.37 -0.01
CA GLN A 212 -1.73 1.14 0.71
C GLN A 212 -2.64 1.04 1.93
N PRO A 213 -2.98 -0.19 2.38
CA PRO A 213 -3.72 -0.37 3.62
C PRO A 213 -2.92 0.20 4.81
N PRO A 214 -3.57 0.86 5.78
CA PRO A 214 -2.88 1.40 6.95
C PRO A 214 -2.33 0.28 7.83
N GLU A 215 -1.13 0.47 8.38
CA GLU A 215 -0.53 -0.51 9.30
C GLU A 215 -1.21 -0.43 10.66
N LEU A 216 -1.98 -1.46 10.99
CA LEU A 216 -2.63 -1.62 12.29
C LEU A 216 -1.64 -2.16 13.30
N SER A 217 -1.31 -1.35 14.30
CA SER A 217 -0.44 -1.76 15.40
C SER A 217 -1.11 -1.44 16.74
N ILE A 218 -1.07 -2.41 17.65
CA ILE A 218 -1.62 -2.26 19.00
C ILE A 218 -0.50 -1.85 19.96
N VAL A 219 -0.78 -0.90 20.86
CA VAL A 219 0.14 -0.51 21.95
C VAL A 219 0.39 -1.72 22.87
N ARG A 220 1.62 -1.88 23.35
CA ARG A 220 2.03 -3.02 24.18
C ARG A 220 1.18 -3.10 25.46
N GLY A 221 0.53 -4.25 25.68
CA GLY A 221 -0.36 -4.48 26.84
C GLY A 221 -1.84 -4.40 26.52
N LEU A 222 -2.21 -3.92 25.33
CA LEU A 222 -3.58 -3.96 24.81
C LEU A 222 -3.76 -5.15 23.86
N THR A 223 -4.97 -5.69 23.80
CA THR A 223 -5.35 -6.83 22.95
C THR A 223 -6.30 -6.45 21.83
N TRP A 224 -7.09 -5.39 22.03
CA TRP A 224 -8.14 -4.95 21.11
C TRP A 224 -7.89 -3.52 20.62
N HIS A 225 -8.21 -3.28 19.34
CA HIS A 225 -8.14 -1.96 18.73
C HIS A 225 -9.39 -1.15 19.08
N LEU A 226 -10.55 -1.80 19.09
CA LEU A 226 -11.84 -1.17 19.36
C LEU A 226 -12.68 -2.04 20.28
N PHE A 227 -13.31 -1.43 21.28
CA PHE A 227 -14.34 -2.04 22.10
C PHE A 227 -15.69 -1.46 21.71
N ASN A 228 -16.64 -2.31 21.32
CA ASN A 228 -17.98 -1.86 20.99
C ASN A 228 -18.90 -1.99 22.20
N SER A 229 -19.26 -0.84 22.79
CA SER A 229 -20.20 -0.73 23.89
C SER A 229 -21.59 -0.41 23.36
N HIS A 230 -22.58 -1.26 23.67
CA HIS A 230 -23.94 -1.12 23.16
C HIS A 230 -24.97 -1.73 24.10
N ILE A 231 -26.21 -1.30 23.96
CA ILE A 231 -27.33 -1.97 24.61
C ILE A 231 -27.82 -3.14 23.75
N TRP A 232 -27.95 -4.31 24.37
CA TRP A 232 -28.35 -5.55 23.68
C TRP A 232 -29.73 -5.48 23.03
N SER A 233 -30.68 -4.70 23.56
CA SER A 233 -32.06 -4.67 23.06
C SER A 233 -32.21 -4.00 21.70
N THR A 234 -31.40 -2.98 21.40
CA THR A 234 -31.59 -2.10 20.23
C THR A 234 -30.34 -1.96 19.36
N GLY A 235 -29.13 -2.11 19.91
CA GLY A 235 -27.87 -1.88 19.19
C GLY A 235 -27.13 -3.13 18.69
N GLN A 236 -27.58 -4.33 19.06
CA GLN A 236 -26.85 -5.57 18.82
C GLN A 236 -26.59 -5.87 17.34
N ASP A 237 -27.59 -5.64 16.49
CA ASP A 237 -27.48 -5.91 15.05
C ASP A 237 -26.56 -4.91 14.36
N ALA A 238 -26.70 -3.62 14.65
CA ALA A 238 -25.87 -2.55 14.10
C ALA A 238 -24.39 -2.75 14.45
N VAL A 239 -24.09 -3.03 15.71
CA VAL A 239 -22.71 -3.21 16.17
C VAL A 239 -22.05 -4.46 15.57
N LYS A 240 -22.84 -5.52 15.34
CA LYS A 240 -22.36 -6.70 14.62
C LYS A 240 -22.02 -6.37 13.16
N VAL A 241 -22.82 -5.54 12.50
CA VAL A 241 -22.52 -5.03 11.15
C VAL A 241 -21.25 -4.17 11.19
N ILE A 242 -21.13 -3.23 12.14
CA ILE A 242 -19.93 -2.39 12.30
C ILE A 242 -18.68 -3.26 12.45
N LYS A 243 -18.70 -4.28 13.33
CA LYS A 243 -17.59 -5.22 13.51
C LYS A 243 -17.23 -5.93 12.21
N GLY A 244 -18.22 -6.53 11.55
CA GLY A 244 -17.99 -7.29 10.31
C GLY A 244 -17.48 -6.43 9.16
N GLU A 245 -18.03 -5.24 8.96
CA GLU A 245 -17.61 -4.32 7.91
C GLU A 245 -16.24 -3.71 8.21
N LEU A 246 -15.93 -3.36 9.46
CA LEU A 246 -14.58 -2.92 9.84
C LEU A 246 -13.54 -4.01 9.60
N GLU A 247 -13.84 -5.27 9.92
CA GLU A 247 -12.94 -6.40 9.69
C GLU A 247 -12.69 -6.66 8.19
N GLN A 248 -13.67 -6.37 7.33
CA GLN A 248 -13.51 -6.43 5.87
C GLN A 248 -12.69 -5.25 5.33
N LEU A 249 -13.00 -4.02 5.77
CA LEU A 249 -12.34 -2.80 5.31
C LEU A 249 -10.88 -2.70 5.79
N LEU A 250 -10.60 -3.19 7.00
CA LEU A 250 -9.33 -3.11 7.69
C LEU A 250 -8.86 -4.51 8.11
N PRO A 251 -8.26 -5.28 7.18
CA PRO A 251 -7.76 -6.62 7.50
C PRO A 251 -6.73 -6.53 8.64
N ASN A 252 -6.96 -7.32 9.70
CA ASN A 252 -6.22 -7.38 10.97
C ASN A 252 -6.69 -6.46 12.12
N ILE A 253 -7.78 -5.69 11.94
CA ILE A 253 -8.41 -5.03 13.09
C ILE A 253 -8.93 -6.09 14.07
N LYS A 254 -8.87 -5.78 15.36
CA LYS A 254 -9.39 -6.62 16.44
C LYS A 254 -10.45 -5.81 17.17
N VAL A 255 -11.70 -6.15 16.94
CA VAL A 255 -12.85 -5.46 17.53
C VAL A 255 -13.50 -6.40 18.53
N PHE A 256 -13.57 -5.96 19.79
CA PHE A 256 -14.24 -6.72 20.85
C PHE A 256 -15.74 -6.51 20.78
N LEU A 257 -16.50 -7.61 20.86
CA LEU A 257 -17.96 -7.59 20.99
C LEU A 257 -18.42 -8.59 22.05
N ASP A 258 -19.21 -8.14 23.03
CA ASP A 258 -19.66 -8.95 24.15
C ASP A 258 -20.26 -10.31 23.77
N VAL A 259 -21.12 -10.35 22.75
CA VAL A 259 -21.81 -11.58 22.35
C VAL A 259 -20.88 -12.62 21.73
N ASP A 260 -19.75 -12.18 21.16
CA ASP A 260 -18.80 -13.06 20.50
C ASP A 260 -17.63 -13.44 21.42
N ASP A 261 -17.18 -12.51 22.27
CA ASP A 261 -15.85 -12.54 22.88
C ASP A 261 -15.87 -12.61 24.43
N LEU A 262 -17.03 -12.39 25.07
CA LEU A 262 -17.15 -12.35 26.53
C LEU A 262 -17.18 -13.76 27.13
N LYS A 263 -16.20 -14.06 27.99
CA LYS A 263 -16.14 -15.32 28.75
C LYS A 263 -16.74 -15.21 30.15
N ASP A 264 -16.66 -14.03 30.75
CA ASP A 264 -17.21 -13.73 32.08
C ASP A 264 -17.64 -12.25 32.15
N ILE A 265 -18.85 -12.00 32.66
CA ILE A 265 -19.47 -10.68 32.82
C ILE A 265 -18.74 -9.85 33.91
N GLY A 266 -18.02 -10.51 34.82
CA GLY A 266 -17.22 -9.86 35.86
C GLY A 266 -15.93 -9.19 35.37
N ALA A 267 -15.50 -9.45 34.13
CA ALA A 267 -14.21 -8.99 33.58
C ALA A 267 -14.34 -7.81 32.59
N LEU A 268 -15.50 -7.17 32.50
CA LEU A 268 -15.79 -6.11 31.53
C LEU A 268 -14.78 -4.95 31.63
N GLU A 269 -14.40 -4.57 32.85
CA GLU A 269 -13.42 -3.53 33.13
C GLU A 269 -11.99 -3.89 32.66
N GLU A 270 -11.66 -5.18 32.61
CA GLU A 270 -10.40 -5.68 32.06
C GLU A 270 -10.39 -5.58 30.53
N TYR A 271 -11.51 -5.90 29.87
CA TYR A 271 -11.63 -5.74 28.42
C TYR A 271 -11.52 -4.28 27.99
N ILE A 272 -12.16 -3.35 28.69
CA ILE A 272 -12.01 -1.90 28.48
C ILE A 272 -10.54 -1.49 28.66
N GLN A 273 -9.87 -2.00 29.69
CA GLN A 273 -8.46 -1.71 29.92
C GLN A 273 -7.58 -2.18 28.76
N SER A 274 -7.86 -3.39 28.27
CA SER A 274 -7.14 -4.03 27.18
C SER A 274 -7.49 -3.49 25.78
N SER A 275 -8.41 -2.53 25.70
CA SER A 275 -8.85 -1.90 24.44
C SER A 275 -8.24 -0.51 24.26
N GLN A 276 -7.94 -0.16 23.02
CA GLN A 276 -7.30 1.11 22.67
C GLN A 276 -8.30 2.27 22.55
N VAL A 277 -9.42 2.05 21.87
CA VAL A 277 -10.50 3.02 21.67
C VAL A 277 -11.82 2.35 22.06
N ILE A 278 -12.74 3.13 22.64
CA ILE A 278 -14.06 2.64 23.02
C ILE A 278 -15.11 3.33 22.14
N LEU A 279 -15.94 2.54 21.47
CA LEU A 279 -17.07 3.02 20.68
C LEU A 279 -18.34 2.91 21.51
N PHE A 280 -19.05 4.03 21.69
CA PHE A 280 -20.38 4.05 22.30
C PHE A 280 -21.43 4.08 21.20
N PHE A 281 -22.20 3.00 21.09
CA PHE A 281 -23.34 2.93 20.19
C PHE A 281 -24.58 3.45 20.91
N LEU A 282 -24.90 4.73 20.68
CA LEU A 282 -25.96 5.48 21.32
C LEU A 282 -27.30 5.18 20.64
N SER A 283 -28.07 4.29 21.26
CA SER A 283 -29.48 4.04 20.95
C SER A 283 -30.34 4.24 22.21
N GLN A 284 -31.65 4.28 22.03
CA GLN A 284 -32.61 4.45 23.11
C GLN A 284 -32.40 3.41 24.20
N GLY A 285 -32.28 3.89 25.44
CA GLY A 285 -32.07 3.05 26.62
C GLY A 285 -30.61 2.72 26.92
N TYR A 286 -29.65 3.14 26.07
CA TYR A 286 -28.22 2.92 26.30
C TYR A 286 -27.78 3.35 27.71
N PHE A 287 -28.09 4.60 28.09
CA PHE A 287 -27.76 5.13 29.42
C PHE A 287 -28.65 4.62 30.57
N ARG A 288 -29.74 3.89 30.26
CA ARG A 288 -30.58 3.24 31.27
C ARG A 288 -30.04 1.86 31.68
N SER A 289 -29.20 1.26 30.84
CA SER A 289 -28.58 -0.03 31.11
C SER A 289 -27.47 0.09 32.15
N LYS A 290 -27.56 -0.71 33.22
CA LYS A 290 -26.52 -0.75 34.27
C LYS A 290 -25.16 -1.21 33.74
N ASN A 291 -25.15 -2.12 32.76
CA ASN A 291 -23.91 -2.62 32.18
C ASN A 291 -23.23 -1.53 31.33
N CYS A 292 -23.99 -0.88 30.44
CA CYS A 292 -23.46 0.22 29.63
C CYS A 292 -22.94 1.37 30.49
N LEU A 293 -23.63 1.71 31.59
CA LEU A 293 -23.13 2.71 32.54
C LEU A 293 -21.82 2.30 33.24
N ARG A 294 -21.62 1.01 33.52
CA ARG A 294 -20.33 0.52 34.03
C ARG A 294 -19.22 0.70 33.00
N GLU A 295 -19.51 0.40 31.73
CA GLU A 295 -18.56 0.57 30.63
C GLU A 295 -18.18 2.03 30.42
N VAL A 296 -19.19 2.91 30.43
CA VAL A 296 -19.00 4.36 30.31
C VAL A 296 -18.12 4.88 31.45
N ARG A 297 -18.47 4.56 32.71
CA ARG A 297 -17.70 5.00 33.87
C ARG A 297 -16.27 4.47 33.85
N SER A 298 -16.08 3.18 33.58
CA SER A 298 -14.74 2.60 33.50
C SER A 298 -13.91 3.18 32.35
N SER A 299 -14.54 3.59 31.24
CA SER A 299 -13.83 4.20 30.11
C SER A 299 -13.35 5.61 30.47
N LEU A 300 -14.19 6.39 31.15
CA LEU A 300 -13.86 7.74 31.62
C LEU A 300 -12.82 7.71 32.75
N GLU A 301 -12.94 6.81 33.72
CA GLU A 301 -11.97 6.63 34.81
C GLU A 301 -10.57 6.26 34.30
N LYS A 302 -10.49 5.53 33.18
CA LYS A 302 -9.24 5.09 32.55
C LYS A 302 -8.76 6.04 31.44
N ASP A 303 -9.41 7.19 31.26
CA ASP A 303 -9.09 8.20 30.25
C ASP A 303 -8.96 7.61 28.83
N LYS A 304 -9.91 6.74 28.47
CA LYS A 304 -9.91 6.06 27.18
C LYS A 304 -10.46 6.97 26.07
N PRO A 305 -9.83 7.03 24.90
CA PRO A 305 -10.38 7.71 23.73
C PRO A 305 -11.76 7.16 23.35
N LEU A 306 -12.72 8.05 23.12
CA LEU A 306 -14.10 7.70 22.79
C LEU A 306 -14.45 8.03 21.34
N VAL A 307 -15.27 7.17 20.73
CA VAL A 307 -15.97 7.42 19.46
C VAL A 307 -17.46 7.21 19.69
N LEU A 308 -18.27 8.20 19.33
CA LEU A 308 -19.72 8.16 19.52
C LEU A 308 -20.41 7.83 18.20
N VAL A 309 -21.33 6.88 18.23
CA VAL A 309 -22.13 6.47 17.08
C VAL A 309 -23.60 6.51 17.45
N GLN A 310 -24.37 7.40 16.82
CA GLN A 310 -25.79 7.57 17.08
C GLN A 310 -26.63 6.74 16.10
N GLU A 311 -27.58 5.94 16.59
CA GLU A 311 -28.54 5.25 15.71
C GLU A 311 -29.52 6.25 15.07
N ALA A 312 -29.67 6.19 13.75
CA ALA A 312 -30.57 7.06 13.01
C ALA A 312 -32.00 6.52 12.92
N ASP A 313 -32.18 5.19 12.89
CA ASP A 313 -33.47 4.55 12.64
C ASP A 313 -34.34 4.52 13.90
N PRO A 314 -35.47 5.25 13.95
CA PRO A 314 -36.34 5.30 15.11
C PRO A 314 -36.92 3.94 15.51
N GLU A 315 -37.17 3.04 14.54
CA GLU A 315 -37.70 1.70 14.82
C GLU A 315 -36.69 0.81 15.57
N LYS A 316 -35.41 1.15 15.44
CA LYS A 316 -34.28 0.48 16.08
C LYS A 316 -33.76 1.24 17.31
N GLY A 317 -34.54 2.20 17.81
CA GLY A 317 -34.17 3.02 18.97
C GLY A 317 -33.31 4.23 18.61
N GLY A 318 -33.34 4.67 17.36
CA GLY A 318 -32.77 5.95 16.96
C GLY A 318 -33.51 7.11 17.62
N GLY A 319 -32.75 8.05 18.16
CA GLY A 319 -33.27 9.23 18.85
C GLY A 319 -32.43 10.44 18.51
N THR A 320 -32.92 11.65 18.81
CA THR A 320 -32.10 12.86 18.67
C THR A 320 -30.96 12.86 19.70
N LEU A 321 -29.85 13.53 19.40
CA LEU A 321 -28.74 13.66 20.36
C LEU A 321 -29.19 14.27 21.69
N GLN A 322 -30.14 15.20 21.63
CA GLN A 322 -30.70 15.82 22.83
C GLN A 322 -31.46 14.81 23.68
N ALA A 323 -32.30 13.95 23.07
CA ALA A 323 -32.99 12.90 23.81
C ALA A 323 -32.02 11.88 24.44
N LEU A 324 -30.93 11.54 23.74
CA LEU A 324 -29.88 10.65 24.28
C LEU A 324 -29.09 11.32 25.40
N ARG A 325 -28.86 12.64 25.32
CA ARG A 325 -28.24 13.45 26.37
C ARG A 325 -29.13 13.54 27.60
N ASP A 326 -30.44 13.71 27.43
CA ASP A 326 -31.42 13.74 28.53
C ASP A 326 -31.52 12.39 29.25
N GLU A 327 -31.27 11.27 28.55
CA GLU A 327 -31.17 9.94 29.17
C GLU A 327 -29.86 9.72 29.94
N CYS A 328 -28.82 10.49 29.64
CA CYS A 328 -27.52 10.38 30.27
C CYS A 328 -27.50 11.04 31.66
N PRO A 329 -26.98 10.37 32.70
CA PRO A 329 -26.79 10.97 34.01
C PRO A 329 -26.03 12.30 33.95
N GLU A 330 -26.49 13.32 34.68
CA GLU A 330 -25.94 14.69 34.64
C GLU A 330 -24.44 14.77 34.96
N ASP A 331 -23.92 13.83 35.76
CA ASP A 331 -22.50 13.72 36.11
C ASP A 331 -21.61 13.31 34.91
N LEU A 332 -22.16 12.57 33.94
CA LEU A 332 -21.42 12.03 32.80
C LEU A 332 -21.58 12.86 31.52
N GLN A 333 -22.64 13.68 31.43
CA GLN A 333 -22.93 14.46 30.22
C GLN A 333 -21.76 15.32 29.73
N PRO A 334 -21.05 16.10 30.58
CA PRO A 334 -19.98 16.96 30.09
C PRO A 334 -18.80 16.17 29.51
N ALA A 335 -18.46 15.04 30.14
CA ALA A 335 -17.33 14.22 29.71
C ALA A 335 -17.58 13.51 28.37
N ILE A 336 -18.85 13.23 28.04
CA ILE A 336 -19.25 12.51 26.82
C ILE A 336 -19.65 13.46 25.70
N PHE A 337 -20.46 14.49 25.97
CA PHE A 337 -21.07 15.31 24.92
C PHE A 337 -20.44 16.68 24.74
N ASP A 338 -19.74 17.22 25.76
CA ASP A 338 -19.14 18.56 25.68
C ASP A 338 -17.65 18.50 25.29
N ASN A 339 -17.06 17.30 25.31
CA ASN A 339 -15.73 17.04 24.74
C ASN A 339 -15.82 16.83 23.22
N ASP A 340 -14.80 17.25 22.48
CA ASP A 340 -14.71 17.15 21.02
C ASP A 340 -14.41 15.72 20.51
N TRP A 341 -15.16 14.73 21.01
CA TRP A 341 -15.07 13.35 20.54
C TRP A 341 -15.64 13.21 19.12
N PRO A 342 -15.08 12.32 18.29
CA PRO A 342 -15.67 11.97 17.00
C PRO A 342 -17.09 11.41 17.20
N LEU A 343 -18.08 12.09 16.60
CA LEU A 343 -19.49 11.70 16.60
C LEU A 343 -19.96 11.46 15.17
N THR A 344 -20.53 10.28 14.92
CA THR A 344 -21.13 9.94 13.63
C THR A 344 -22.54 9.37 13.80
N ILE A 345 -23.34 9.49 12.75
CA ILE A 345 -24.72 8.99 12.71
C ILE A 345 -24.74 7.72 11.87
N TRP A 346 -25.16 6.62 12.49
CA TRP A 346 -25.30 5.32 11.84
C TRP A 346 -26.61 5.26 11.05
N TYR A 347 -26.48 5.34 9.73
CA TYR A 347 -27.58 5.09 8.80
C TYR A 347 -27.54 3.64 8.34
N ARG A 348 -28.70 2.96 8.32
CA ARG A 348 -28.84 1.57 7.86
C ARG A 348 -28.93 1.47 6.33
N ILE A 349 -28.06 2.21 5.64
CA ILE A 349 -27.96 2.29 4.18
C ILE A 349 -26.47 2.18 3.83
N ASP A 350 -26.10 1.22 2.99
CA ASP A 350 -24.72 0.81 2.69
C ASP A 350 -23.77 1.99 2.41
N GLU A 351 -24.20 2.95 1.58
CA GLU A 351 -23.40 4.12 1.19
C GLU A 351 -23.05 5.02 2.38
N PHE A 352 -23.99 5.20 3.31
CA PHE A 352 -23.78 6.03 4.52
C PHE A 352 -23.09 5.26 5.65
N GLN A 353 -23.23 3.93 5.68
CA GLN A 353 -22.46 3.08 6.60
C GLN A 353 -20.97 3.24 6.33
N LEU A 354 -20.56 3.26 5.06
CA LEU A 354 -19.15 3.44 4.70
C LEU A 354 -18.55 4.73 5.25
N ILE A 355 -19.28 5.84 5.18
CA ILE A 355 -18.86 7.13 5.73
C ILE A 355 -18.72 7.04 7.25
N SER A 356 -19.67 6.40 7.93
CA SER A 356 -19.64 6.19 9.38
C SER A 356 -18.43 5.34 9.79
N LEU A 357 -18.15 4.26 9.05
CA LEU A 357 -17.00 3.38 9.26
C LEU A 357 -15.68 4.11 9.04
N LYS A 358 -15.60 5.00 8.04
CA LYS A 358 -14.43 5.86 7.82
C LYS A 358 -14.21 6.81 8.99
N ILE A 359 -15.26 7.42 9.55
CA ILE A 359 -15.16 8.29 10.73
C ILE A 359 -14.70 7.52 11.97
N ILE A 360 -15.16 6.28 12.14
CA ILE A 360 -14.70 5.40 13.23
C ILE A 360 -13.21 5.05 13.06
N ALA A 361 -12.78 4.80 11.82
CA ALA A 361 -11.38 4.48 11.50
C ALA A 361 -10.44 5.71 11.58
N GLU A 362 -10.89 6.86 11.09
CA GLU A 362 -10.20 8.16 11.04
C GLU A 362 -11.11 9.25 11.60
N ALA A 363 -10.72 9.85 12.72
CA ALA A 363 -11.41 11.00 13.28
C ALA A 363 -11.28 12.18 12.32
N PRO A 364 -12.35 12.95 12.08
CA PRO A 364 -12.28 14.18 11.32
C PRO A 364 -11.20 15.14 11.86
N PRO A 365 -10.59 15.98 11.02
CA PRO A 365 -9.51 16.90 11.41
C PRO A 365 -9.88 17.90 12.53
N ALA A 366 -11.17 18.07 12.82
CA ALA A 366 -11.71 19.02 13.79
C ALA A 366 -11.99 18.40 15.17
N THR A 367 -11.86 17.08 15.33
CA THR A 367 -12.11 16.38 16.59
C THR A 367 -10.80 15.95 17.24
N ALA A 368 -10.78 15.79 18.56
CA ALA A 368 -9.62 15.27 19.29
C ALA A 368 -9.11 13.97 18.61
N SER A 369 -7.80 13.72 18.63
CA SER A 369 -7.08 12.66 17.90
C SER A 369 -7.39 11.22 18.37
N SER A 370 -8.67 10.90 18.45
CA SER A 370 -9.28 9.80 19.20
C SER A 370 -10.01 8.85 18.26
N ALA A 371 -9.34 8.42 17.19
CA ALA A 371 -9.82 7.37 16.29
C ALA A 371 -8.88 6.19 16.26
N VAL A 372 -9.41 5.03 15.84
CA VAL A 372 -8.71 3.75 15.89
C VAL A 372 -7.32 3.83 15.25
N LEU A 373 -7.19 4.47 14.08
CA LEU A 373 -5.90 4.60 13.41
C LEU A 373 -5.00 5.67 14.03
N LEU A 374 -5.54 6.80 14.49
CA LEU A 374 -4.75 7.89 15.09
C LEU A 374 -4.18 7.50 16.45
N CYS A 375 -4.86 6.61 17.18
CA CYS A 375 -4.35 6.08 18.44
C CYS A 375 -3.24 5.02 18.25
N SER A 376 -3.05 4.49 17.03
CA SER A 376 -2.00 3.49 16.71
C SER A 376 -0.60 4.09 16.91
N PRO A 377 0.36 3.36 17.51
CA PRO A 377 1.75 3.80 17.71
C PRO A 377 2.43 4.42 16.48
N ASN A 378 2.09 3.93 15.29
CA ASN A 378 2.69 4.39 14.04
C ASN A 378 2.19 5.76 13.58
N PHE A 379 1.07 6.25 14.12
CA PHE A 379 0.38 7.45 13.67
C PHE A 379 0.11 8.49 14.78
N LEU A 380 0.65 8.29 15.98
CA LEU A 380 0.47 9.20 17.13
C LEU A 380 0.88 10.66 16.83
N ASP A 381 1.83 10.87 15.92
CA ASP A 381 2.33 12.20 15.55
C ASP A 381 1.44 12.91 14.50
N ARG A 382 0.35 12.28 14.04
CA ARG A 382 -0.52 12.82 12.99
C ARG A 382 -1.88 13.24 13.54
N THR A 383 -2.36 14.37 13.04
CA THR A 383 -3.68 14.93 13.38
C THR A 383 -4.79 14.47 12.44
N SER A 384 -4.44 14.03 11.22
CA SER A 384 -5.37 13.44 10.24
C SER A 384 -4.67 12.40 9.36
N LEU A 385 -5.44 11.48 8.79
CA LEU A 385 -4.97 10.34 8.00
C LEU A 385 -5.90 10.09 6.81
N PRO A 386 -5.90 10.95 5.78
CA PRO A 386 -6.94 10.90 4.75
C PRO A 386 -7.07 9.49 4.17
N LEU A 387 -8.24 8.88 4.40
CA LEU A 387 -8.59 7.54 3.97
C LEU A 387 -9.40 7.55 2.68
N CYS A 388 -9.10 6.62 1.78
CA CYS A 388 -9.91 6.32 0.60
C CYS A 388 -10.35 4.86 0.59
N VAL A 389 -11.58 4.61 0.14
CA VAL A 389 -12.08 3.26 -0.13
C VAL A 389 -12.18 3.07 -1.63
N SER A 390 -11.80 1.88 -2.12
CA SER A 390 -11.88 1.57 -3.55
C SER A 390 -13.34 1.58 -4.02
N GLY A 391 -13.67 2.45 -4.99
CA GLY A 391 -15.03 2.61 -5.51
C GLY A 391 -15.83 3.74 -4.86
N GLU A 392 -15.26 4.46 -3.88
CA GLU A 392 -15.87 5.66 -3.31
C GLU A 392 -15.98 6.78 -4.35
N LEU A 393 -17.10 7.51 -4.34
CA LEU A 393 -17.23 8.77 -5.05
C LEU A 393 -16.39 9.81 -4.29
N GLU A 394 -15.17 10.08 -4.76
CA GLU A 394 -14.34 11.12 -4.17
C GLU A 394 -15.09 12.45 -4.23
N SER A 395 -15.33 13.07 -3.06
CA SER A 395 -15.82 14.44 -2.95
C SER A 395 -14.72 15.47 -3.27
N GLN A 396 -13.78 15.12 -4.16
CA GLN A 396 -12.85 16.10 -4.68
C GLN A 396 -13.65 16.98 -5.64
N SER A 397 -13.57 18.29 -5.42
CA SER A 397 -14.02 19.24 -6.44
C SER A 397 -13.29 18.88 -7.73
N LEU A 398 -14.02 18.34 -8.71
CA LEU A 398 -13.46 18.04 -10.01
C LEU A 398 -12.90 19.36 -10.55
N ALA A 399 -11.59 19.42 -10.71
CA ALA A 399 -10.92 20.61 -11.19
C ALA A 399 -10.19 20.27 -12.48
N PHE A 400 -10.32 21.12 -13.48
CA PHE A 400 -9.52 20.99 -14.68
C PHE A 400 -8.10 21.48 -14.38
N SER A 401 -7.12 20.61 -14.60
CA SER A 401 -5.69 20.96 -14.47
C SER A 401 -5.22 21.96 -15.52
N LYS A 402 -6.01 22.16 -16.58
CA LYS A 402 -5.80 23.11 -17.67
C LYS A 402 -7.11 23.82 -17.99
N PRO A 403 -7.06 25.05 -18.53
CA PRO A 403 -8.28 25.73 -18.98
C PRO A 403 -8.96 24.89 -20.07
N CYS A 404 -10.19 24.45 -19.79
CA CYS A 404 -11.00 23.65 -20.70
C CYS A 404 -12.09 24.52 -21.33
N THR A 405 -12.38 24.26 -22.61
CA THR A 405 -13.49 24.92 -23.31
C THR A 405 -14.60 23.91 -23.56
N LEU A 406 -15.77 24.17 -22.98
CA LEU A 406 -16.97 23.39 -23.23
C LEU A 406 -17.69 23.95 -24.47
N TRP A 407 -17.90 23.10 -25.47
CA TRP A 407 -18.61 23.47 -26.69
C TRP A 407 -20.08 23.06 -26.59
N ALA A 408 -20.98 24.05 -26.59
CA ALA A 408 -22.42 23.82 -26.59
C ALA A 408 -22.97 23.91 -28.02
N SER A 409 -23.80 22.95 -28.42
CA SER A 409 -24.36 22.91 -29.78
C SER A 409 -25.50 23.90 -29.92
N PRO A 410 -25.43 24.89 -30.83
CA PRO A 410 -26.53 25.85 -31.02
C PRO A 410 -27.81 25.19 -31.56
N ALA A 411 -27.74 23.94 -32.05
CA ALA A 411 -28.89 23.19 -32.56
C ALA A 411 -29.71 22.49 -31.47
N ASN A 412 -29.21 22.41 -30.23
CA ASN A 412 -29.92 21.81 -29.10
C ASN A 412 -30.24 22.86 -28.04
N ALA A 413 -31.52 23.21 -27.90
CA ALA A 413 -32.01 24.26 -27.00
C ALA A 413 -31.63 24.03 -25.51
N GLY A 414 -31.52 22.77 -25.07
CA GLY A 414 -31.12 22.46 -23.69
C GLY A 414 -29.61 22.44 -23.45
N SER A 415 -28.79 22.52 -24.50
CA SER A 415 -27.35 22.32 -24.38
C SER A 415 -26.60 23.53 -23.82
N LEU A 416 -27.10 24.74 -24.08
CA LEU A 416 -26.52 25.97 -23.55
C LEU A 416 -26.78 26.08 -22.03
N ALA A 417 -28.02 25.84 -21.61
CA ALA A 417 -28.40 25.88 -20.20
C ALA A 417 -27.60 24.86 -19.36
N LEU A 418 -27.42 23.65 -19.88
CA LEU A 418 -26.57 22.63 -19.23
C LEU A 418 -25.09 23.05 -19.21
N ALA A 419 -24.59 23.66 -20.28
CA ALA A 419 -23.22 24.16 -20.32
C ALA A 419 -23.00 25.29 -19.30
N ASP A 420 -23.97 26.18 -19.13
CA ASP A 420 -23.97 27.26 -18.13
C ASP A 420 -23.99 26.69 -16.71
N GLU A 421 -24.82 25.68 -16.45
CA GLU A 421 -24.87 24.97 -15.17
C GLU A 421 -23.54 24.29 -14.83
N ILE A 422 -22.93 23.61 -15.81
CA ILE A 422 -21.61 22.98 -15.64
C ILE A 422 -20.52 24.06 -15.45
N ALA A 423 -20.53 25.17 -16.18
CA ALA A 423 -19.53 26.22 -15.95
C ALA A 423 -19.67 26.91 -14.60
N ALA A 424 -20.89 27.07 -14.10
CA ALA A 424 -21.14 27.60 -12.76
C ALA A 424 -20.64 26.65 -11.66
N ALA A 425 -20.80 25.34 -11.84
CA ALA A 425 -20.28 24.34 -10.92
C ALA A 425 -18.74 24.25 -10.91
N PHE A 426 -18.07 24.68 -11.98
CA PHE A 426 -16.60 24.65 -12.16
C PHE A 426 -15.98 26.05 -12.25
N ALA A 427 -16.55 27.02 -11.52
CA ALA A 427 -16.03 28.39 -11.47
C ALA A 427 -14.57 28.42 -10.98
N PRO A 428 -13.71 29.30 -11.56
CA PRO A 428 -12.31 29.38 -11.18
C PRO A 428 -12.15 29.83 -9.72
N ASP A 429 -11.47 29.02 -8.92
CA ASP A 429 -11.00 29.39 -7.58
C ASP A 429 -9.48 29.62 -7.62
N ARG A 430 -8.88 30.12 -6.52
CA ARG A 430 -7.45 30.53 -6.50
C ARG A 430 -6.43 29.47 -6.95
N GLU A 431 -6.82 28.20 -7.04
CA GLU A 431 -5.95 27.07 -7.40
C GLU A 431 -6.41 26.28 -8.66
N THR A 432 -7.54 26.61 -9.29
CA THR A 432 -8.15 25.81 -10.37
C THR A 432 -8.31 26.59 -11.68
N ALA A 433 -8.13 25.92 -12.84
CA ALA A 433 -8.39 26.54 -14.13
C ALA A 433 -9.90 26.51 -14.45
N GLY A 434 -10.51 27.67 -14.71
CA GLY A 434 -11.95 27.78 -14.97
C GLY A 434 -12.40 27.17 -16.30
N LEU A 435 -13.67 26.76 -16.36
CA LEU A 435 -14.32 26.27 -17.58
C LEU A 435 -14.90 27.44 -18.41
N THR A 436 -14.54 27.52 -19.68
CA THR A 436 -15.08 28.56 -20.61
C THR A 436 -16.07 27.93 -21.58
N ILE A 437 -17.24 28.55 -21.78
CA ILE A 437 -18.25 28.08 -22.73
C ILE A 437 -18.05 28.74 -24.10
N CYS A 438 -18.09 27.95 -25.17
CA CYS A 438 -18.19 28.46 -26.55
C CYS A 438 -19.38 27.86 -27.28
N ALA A 439 -20.32 28.72 -27.69
CA ALA A 439 -21.52 28.36 -28.46
C ALA A 439 -21.39 28.63 -29.97
N THR A 440 -20.31 29.30 -30.39
CA THR A 440 -20.02 29.60 -31.79
C THR A 440 -18.52 29.40 -32.04
N GLY A 441 -18.12 29.12 -33.28
CA GLY A 441 -16.74 28.76 -33.71
C GLY A 441 -15.62 29.76 -33.39
N VAL A 442 -15.83 30.72 -32.49
CA VAL A 442 -14.93 31.82 -32.13
C VAL A 442 -14.91 31.99 -30.62
N CYS A 443 -13.87 31.48 -29.96
CA CYS A 443 -13.61 31.79 -28.54
C CYS A 443 -12.79 33.08 -28.45
N ASN A 444 -13.37 34.13 -27.85
CA ASN A 444 -12.66 35.37 -27.53
C ASN A 444 -11.89 35.17 -26.21
N CYS A 445 -10.73 34.51 -26.26
CA CYS A 445 -9.80 34.51 -25.13
C CYS A 445 -9.20 35.91 -24.98
N GLY A 446 -9.44 36.52 -23.82
CA GLY A 446 -8.84 37.78 -23.39
C GLY A 446 -7.32 37.80 -23.60
N SER A 447 -6.84 38.95 -24.05
CA SER A 447 -5.50 39.17 -24.58
C SER A 447 -4.36 38.85 -23.62
N THR A 448 -3.46 37.93 -24.01
CA THR A 448 -2.03 38.04 -23.72
C THR A 448 -1.17 37.49 -24.87
N ARG A 449 -0.56 38.43 -25.61
CA ARG A 449 0.64 38.37 -26.48
C ARG A 449 0.90 37.14 -27.38
N ARG A 450 0.69 37.39 -28.69
CA ARG A 450 1.52 37.02 -29.87
C ARG A 450 2.14 35.60 -29.91
N SER A 451 1.57 34.75 -30.76
CA SER A 451 2.32 34.19 -31.90
C SER A 451 1.38 33.73 -33.01
N ARG A 452 1.61 34.24 -34.23
CA ARG A 452 0.89 33.85 -35.46
C ARG A 452 1.35 32.46 -35.89
N ARG A 453 0.45 31.48 -35.94
CA ARG A 453 0.54 30.37 -36.90
C ARG A 453 -0.87 30.00 -37.39
N ARG A 454 -1.19 30.46 -38.60
CA ARG A 454 -2.36 29.99 -39.37
C ARG A 454 -2.15 28.49 -39.68
N ARG A 455 -3.05 27.62 -39.20
CA ARG A 455 -3.32 26.34 -39.85
C ARG A 455 -4.78 26.32 -40.27
N LYS A 456 -5.01 26.34 -41.59
CA LYS A 456 -6.29 26.03 -42.22
C LYS A 456 -6.60 24.57 -41.93
N LEU A 457 -7.77 24.26 -41.37
CA LEU A 457 -8.35 22.92 -41.42
C LEU A 457 -9.71 23.03 -42.10
N LEU A 458 -9.83 22.30 -43.23
CA LEU A 458 -11.02 22.21 -44.06
C LEU A 458 -12.15 21.53 -43.29
N PHE A 459 -13.33 22.15 -43.26
CA PHE A 459 -14.58 21.47 -42.99
C PHE A 459 -15.11 20.87 -44.30
N SER A 460 -15.18 19.54 -44.39
CA SER A 460 -16.04 18.85 -45.36
C SER A 460 -17.07 18.01 -44.62
N LYS A 461 -18.32 18.48 -44.68
CA LYS A 461 -19.61 17.78 -44.53
C LYS A 461 -19.61 16.43 -43.78
N ILE A 462 -20.27 16.40 -42.62
CA ILE A 462 -20.87 15.17 -42.05
C ILE A 462 -22.36 15.48 -41.76
N PRO A 463 -23.33 14.60 -42.11
CA PRO A 463 -24.75 14.89 -42.04
C PRO A 463 -25.34 14.80 -40.62
N ALA A 464 -26.46 15.49 -40.42
CA ALA A 464 -27.22 15.58 -39.18
C ALA A 464 -27.90 14.24 -38.83
N SER A 465 -27.43 13.58 -37.77
CA SER A 465 -28.22 12.72 -36.84
C SER A 465 -27.30 11.85 -35.96
N ALA A 466 -26.72 12.42 -34.90
CA ALA A 466 -26.26 11.72 -33.68
C ALA A 466 -25.71 12.74 -32.68
N PRO A 467 -25.94 12.61 -31.36
CA PRO A 467 -25.29 13.45 -30.36
C PRO A 467 -23.85 12.96 -30.18
N CYS A 468 -22.89 13.54 -30.92
CA CYS A 468 -21.47 13.32 -30.69
C CYS A 468 -20.98 14.26 -29.57
N PHE A 469 -20.74 13.70 -28.38
CA PHE A 469 -19.89 14.31 -27.35
C PHE A 469 -18.43 14.00 -27.69
N CYS A 470 -17.65 15.02 -28.03
CA CYS A 470 -16.19 14.93 -28.11
C CYS A 470 -15.59 15.88 -27.07
N ALA A 471 -15.28 15.35 -25.89
CA ALA A 471 -14.28 15.95 -25.01
C ALA A 471 -12.91 15.39 -25.42
N TYR A 472 -12.03 16.24 -25.93
CA TYR A 472 -10.61 15.87 -26.12
C TYR A 472 -9.81 16.38 -24.91
N PRO A 473 -8.87 15.57 -24.38
CA PRO A 473 -8.08 15.88 -23.17
C PRO A 473 -7.06 17.01 -23.35
#